data_AF-A0AAV3NUQ8-F1
#
_entry.id   AF-A0AAV3NUQ8-F1
#
_cell.length_a   1.000
_cell.length_b   1.000
_cell.length_c   1.000
_cell.angle_alpha   90.00
_cell.angle_beta   90.00
_cell.angle_gamma   90.00
#
_symmetry.space_group_name_H-M   'P 1'
#
loop_
_entity.id
_entity.type
_entity.pdbx_description
1 polymer ?
#
loop_
_entity_poly.entity_id
_entity_poly.type
_entity_poly.pdbx_seq_one_letter_code
_entity_poly.pdbx_strand_id
1 'polypeptide(L)'
;MPKFKTFSGFGDPGHHLKAFDSQLSFWASDDEVYVRAFLGSLSGQALKWFHKLPPNSIDRWQDVVDLFMDKFGASIVAEDDERTLMEIQKKLGEMLRSFATRFEEVATNIPIANEKVTMISFFNGLRYGPLKKKLVLEPPNTRMSYPKS
;
A
#
# COMPACT_ATOMS: atom_id res chain seq x y z
N MET A 1 31.14 -2.79 -1.19
CA MET A 1 29.78 -3.36 -1.25
C MET A 1 28.96 -2.59 -2.27
N PRO A 2 28.09 -3.26 -3.05
CA PRO A 2 27.18 -2.61 -3.99
C PRO A 2 26.24 -1.62 -3.26
N LYS A 3 25.82 -0.58 -3.97
CA LYS A 3 24.81 0.36 -3.46
C LYS A 3 23.43 -0.18 -3.79
N PHE A 4 22.72 -0.64 -2.78
CA PHE A 4 21.35 -1.11 -2.95
C PHE A 4 20.38 0.06 -3.10
N LYS A 5 19.36 -0.11 -3.93
CA LYS A 5 18.18 0.74 -3.88
C LYS A 5 17.52 0.54 -2.52
N THR A 6 17.05 1.62 -1.89
CA THR A 6 16.43 1.54 -0.57
C THR A 6 14.94 1.25 -0.66
N PHE A 7 14.45 0.37 0.22
CA PHE A 7 13.02 0.12 0.40
C PHE A 7 12.53 0.79 1.68
N SER A 8 11.52 1.64 1.57
CA SER A 8 10.99 2.42 2.70
C SER A 8 9.82 1.75 3.42
N GLY A 9 9.24 0.70 2.83
CA GLY A 9 7.97 0.10 3.24
C GLY A 9 6.86 0.23 2.19
N PHE A 10 7.13 0.94 1.08
CA PHE A 10 6.19 1.17 -0.03
C PHE A 10 6.78 0.66 -1.35
N GLY A 11 5.91 0.28 -2.28
CA GLY A 11 6.24 -0.37 -3.55
C GLY A 11 6.16 -1.90 -3.48
N ASP A 12 6.75 -2.54 -4.48
CA ASP A 12 6.81 -4.00 -4.62
C ASP A 12 7.98 -4.62 -3.82
N PRO A 13 7.73 -5.25 -2.65
CA PRO A 13 8.75 -5.95 -1.88
C PRO A 13 9.40 -7.11 -2.63
N GLY A 14 8.65 -7.83 -3.49
CA GLY A 14 9.17 -8.95 -4.27
C GLY A 14 10.16 -8.47 -5.34
N HIS A 15 9.87 -7.34 -5.99
CA HIS A 15 10.80 -6.69 -6.91
C HIS A 15 12.07 -6.24 -6.17
N HIS A 16 11.93 -5.65 -4.98
CA HIS A 16 13.06 -5.25 -4.14
C HIS A 16 13.97 -6.43 -3.80
N LEU A 17 13.39 -7.54 -3.33
CA LEU A 17 14.13 -8.78 -3.02
C LEU A 17 14.90 -9.32 -4.22
N LYS A 18 14.27 -9.40 -5.41
CA LYS A 18 14.93 -9.85 -6.64
C LYS A 18 16.09 -8.94 -7.03
N ALA A 19 15.88 -7.62 -6.98
CA ALA A 19 16.92 -6.65 -7.31
C ALA A 19 18.08 -6.72 -6.31
N PHE A 20 17.79 -6.88 -5.02
CA PHE A 20 18.79 -7.08 -3.97
C PHE A 20 19.61 -8.36 -4.21
N ASP A 21 18.95 -9.50 -4.43
CA ASP A 21 19.60 -10.79 -4.64
C ASP A 21 20.48 -10.79 -5.90
N SER A 22 19.99 -10.22 -7.02
CA SER A 22 20.80 -10.09 -8.25
C SER A 22 22.07 -9.26 -8.06
N GLN A 23 22.07 -8.32 -7.11
CA GLN A 23 23.23 -7.47 -6.84
C GLN A 23 24.21 -8.13 -5.88
N LEU A 24 23.72 -8.90 -4.90
CA LEU A 24 24.56 -9.48 -3.85
C LEU A 24 25.07 -10.88 -4.16
N SER A 25 24.31 -11.69 -4.90
CA SER A 25 24.63 -13.09 -5.22
C SER A 25 25.98 -13.28 -5.95
N PHE A 26 26.46 -12.25 -6.64
CA PHE A 26 27.80 -12.27 -7.25
C PHE A 26 28.95 -12.14 -6.23
N TRP A 27 28.69 -11.52 -5.08
CA TRP A 27 29.72 -11.16 -4.09
C TRP A 27 29.70 -12.05 -2.84
N ALA A 28 28.56 -12.65 -2.52
CA ALA A 28 28.38 -13.45 -1.32
C ALA A 28 27.34 -14.54 -1.55
N SER A 29 27.45 -15.60 -0.75
CA SER A 29 26.45 -16.67 -0.63
C SER A 29 26.16 -17.02 0.83
N ASP A 30 26.65 -16.21 1.77
CA ASP A 30 26.53 -16.42 3.21
C ASP A 30 25.29 -15.69 3.76
N ASP A 31 24.47 -16.41 4.52
CA ASP A 31 23.22 -15.90 5.09
C ASP A 31 23.44 -14.66 5.97
N GLU A 32 24.50 -14.62 6.80
CA GLU A 32 24.81 -13.50 7.68
C GLU A 32 25.21 -12.24 6.88
N VAL A 33 25.91 -12.43 5.76
CA VAL A 33 26.24 -11.33 4.84
C VAL A 33 24.99 -10.79 4.17
N TYR A 34 24.09 -11.68 3.73
CA TYR A 34 22.80 -11.31 3.16
C TYR A 34 21.94 -10.50 4.12
N VAL A 35 21.78 -10.97 5.36
CA VAL A 35 20.98 -10.28 6.39
C VAL A 35 21.53 -8.88 6.70
N ARG A 36 22.85 -8.76 6.89
CA ARG A 36 23.50 -7.47 7.17
C ARG A 36 23.41 -6.50 5.99
N ALA A 37 23.63 -6.99 4.77
CA ALA A 37 23.51 -6.18 3.56
C ALA A 37 22.06 -5.74 3.32
N PHE A 38 21.09 -6.62 3.61
CA PHE A 38 19.68 -6.31 3.45
C PHE A 38 19.23 -5.21 4.39
N LEU A 39 19.70 -5.21 5.66
CA LEU A 39 19.47 -4.11 6.59
C LEU A 39 19.91 -2.76 5.99
N GLY A 40 21.04 -2.72 5.28
CA GLY A 40 21.53 -1.54 4.57
C GLY A 40 20.70 -1.13 3.35
N SER A 41 19.83 -2.00 2.86
CA SER A 41 18.86 -1.72 1.80
C SER A 41 17.51 -1.21 2.33
N LEU A 42 17.31 -1.13 3.65
CA LEU A 42 16.05 -0.68 4.24
C LEU A 42 16.12 0.78 4.71
N SER A 43 14.97 1.44 4.66
CA SER A 43 14.78 2.79 5.20
C SER A 43 13.39 2.95 5.81
N GLY A 44 13.12 4.10 6.44
CA GLY A 44 11.76 4.45 6.86
C GLY A 44 11.07 3.41 7.75
N GLN A 45 9.87 2.97 7.33
CA GLN A 45 9.07 2.01 8.08
C GLN A 45 9.63 0.59 7.99
N ALA A 46 10.22 0.21 6.86
CA ALA A 46 10.84 -1.10 6.70
C ALA A 46 12.02 -1.29 7.66
N LEU A 47 12.90 -0.27 7.79
CA LEU A 47 14.00 -0.33 8.75
C LEU A 47 13.49 -0.40 10.21
N LYS A 48 12.46 0.38 10.54
CA LYS A 48 11.83 0.33 11.88
C LYS A 48 11.21 -1.02 12.19
N TRP A 49 10.62 -1.69 11.20
CA TRP A 49 10.08 -3.03 11.35
C TRP A 49 11.19 -4.04 11.60
N PHE A 50 12.27 -3.99 10.83
CA PHE A 50 13.38 -4.94 10.98
C PHE A 50 13.99 -4.88 12.39
N HIS A 51 14.19 -3.68 12.94
CA HIS A 51 14.68 -3.51 14.32
C HIS A 51 13.72 -3.97 15.42
N LYS A 52 12.45 -4.24 15.09
CA LYS A 52 11.44 -4.74 16.03
C LYS A 52 11.27 -6.26 15.98
N LEU A 53 11.98 -6.95 15.09
CA LEU A 53 11.93 -8.39 15.01
C LEU A 53 12.39 -9.00 16.36
N PRO A 54 11.71 -10.06 16.84
CA PRO A 54 12.13 -10.72 18.08
C PRO A 54 13.57 -11.23 17.98
N PRO A 55 14.33 -11.27 19.09
CA PRO A 55 15.62 -11.93 19.12
C PRO A 55 15.49 -13.38 18.65
N ASN A 56 16.48 -13.88 17.91
CA ASN A 56 16.52 -15.25 17.37
C ASN A 56 15.33 -15.61 16.45
N SER A 57 14.71 -14.62 15.81
CA SER A 57 13.68 -14.84 14.78
C SER A 57 14.23 -15.04 13.37
N ILE A 58 15.55 -14.89 13.19
CA ILE A 58 16.25 -15.03 11.92
C ILE A 58 17.42 -15.98 12.14
N ASP A 59 17.34 -17.17 11.56
CA ASP A 59 18.43 -18.13 11.52
C ASP A 59 19.11 -18.11 10.14
N ARG A 60 18.36 -17.83 9.08
CA ARG A 60 18.80 -17.84 7.68
C ARG A 60 18.25 -16.67 6.90
N TRP A 61 18.84 -16.40 5.73
CA TRP A 61 18.34 -15.35 4.83
C TRP A 61 16.87 -15.57 4.44
N GLN A 62 16.47 -16.83 4.25
CA GLN A 62 15.08 -17.17 3.90
C GLN A 62 14.06 -16.71 4.96
N ASP A 63 14.41 -16.73 6.24
CA ASP A 63 13.50 -16.28 7.30
C ASP A 63 13.21 -14.78 7.15
N VAL A 64 14.21 -13.99 6.75
CA VAL A 64 14.02 -12.57 6.45
C VAL A 64 13.10 -12.38 5.25
N VAL A 65 13.28 -13.17 4.19
CA VAL A 65 12.43 -13.13 2.99
C VAL A 65 10.97 -13.38 3.36
N ASP A 66 10.72 -14.42 4.14
CA ASP A 66 9.37 -14.83 4.52
C ASP A 66 8.71 -13.78 5.43
N LEU A 67 9.41 -13.33 6.49
CA LEU A 67 8.93 -12.28 7.39
C LEU A 67 8.69 -10.96 6.66
N PHE A 68 9.55 -10.61 5.70
CA PHE A 68 9.42 -9.38 4.91
C PHE A 68 8.22 -9.44 3.97
N MET A 69 8.01 -10.58 3.30
CA MET A 69 6.86 -10.78 2.41
C MET A 69 5.54 -10.89 3.18
N ASP A 70 5.53 -11.50 4.36
CA ASP A 70 4.36 -11.48 5.25
C ASP A 70 4.03 -10.04 5.67
N LYS A 71 5.05 -9.26 6.03
CA LYS A 71 4.85 -7.89 6.50
C LYS A 71 4.41 -6.91 5.41
N PHE A 72 5.06 -6.97 4.26
CA PHE A 72 4.95 -5.96 3.20
C PHE A 72 4.29 -6.50 1.93
N GLY A 73 4.06 -7.80 1.77
CA GLY A 73 3.44 -8.34 0.55
C GLY A 73 2.06 -7.75 0.26
N ALA A 74 1.30 -7.40 1.30
CA ALA A 74 0.03 -6.70 1.15
C ALA A 74 0.14 -5.25 0.65
N SER A 75 1.32 -4.62 0.66
CA SER A 75 1.50 -3.26 0.12
C SER A 75 1.29 -3.22 -1.39
N ILE A 76 1.62 -4.31 -2.11
CA ILE A 76 1.35 -4.45 -3.55
C ILE A 76 -0.15 -4.40 -3.81
N VAL A 77 -0.89 -5.26 -3.08
CA VAL A 77 -2.35 -5.34 -3.19
C VAL A 77 -2.98 -3.98 -2.85
N ALA A 78 -2.48 -3.33 -1.79
CA ALA A 78 -2.97 -2.02 -1.39
C ALA A 78 -2.71 -0.92 -2.44
N GLU A 79 -1.54 -0.89 -3.08
CA GLU A 79 -1.21 0.09 -4.12
C GLU A 79 -2.03 -0.14 -5.40
N ASP A 80 -2.21 -1.39 -5.82
CA ASP A 80 -3.04 -1.74 -6.98
C ASP A 80 -4.51 -1.42 -6.73
N ASP A 81 -5.02 -1.71 -5.54
CA ASP A 81 -6.38 -1.38 -5.12
C ASP A 81 -6.61 0.14 -5.05
N GLU A 82 -5.66 0.89 -4.47
CA GLU A 82 -5.72 2.35 -4.40
C GLU A 82 -5.71 2.96 -5.81
N ARG A 83 -4.83 2.47 -6.69
CA ARG A 83 -4.79 2.89 -8.10
C ARG A 83 -6.11 2.58 -8.81
N THR A 84 -6.65 1.38 -8.61
CA THR A 84 -7.94 0.97 -9.18
C THR A 84 -9.04 1.93 -8.76
N LEU A 85 -9.09 2.32 -7.47
CA LEU A 85 -10.05 3.32 -6.98
C LEU A 85 -9.85 4.71 -7.58
N MET A 86 -8.59 5.14 -7.78
CA MET A 86 -8.28 6.45 -8.39
C MET A 86 -8.62 6.54 -9.89
N GLU A 87 -8.58 5.42 -10.60
CA GLU A 87 -8.96 5.33 -12.02
C GLU A 87 -10.48 5.51 -12.21
N ILE A 88 -11.29 5.28 -11.16
CA ILE A 88 -12.73 5.53 -11.18
C ILE A 88 -13.01 7.01 -11.03
N GLN A 89 -13.07 7.70 -12.16
CA GLN A 89 -13.47 9.09 -12.21
C GLN A 89 -14.91 9.24 -12.72
N LYS A 90 -15.58 10.29 -12.22
CA LYS A 90 -16.87 10.71 -12.76
C LYS A 90 -16.69 11.23 -14.19
N LYS A 91 -17.37 10.61 -15.15
CA LYS A 91 -17.30 10.99 -16.58
C LYS A 91 -18.05 12.31 -16.83
N LEU A 92 -17.74 12.96 -17.96
CA LEU A 92 -18.47 14.17 -18.39
C LEU A 92 -19.93 13.79 -18.68
N GLY A 93 -20.90 14.57 -18.19
CA GLY A 93 -22.33 14.29 -18.40
C GLY A 93 -22.90 13.13 -17.57
N GLU A 94 -22.08 12.36 -16.87
CA GLU A 94 -22.55 11.26 -16.02
C GLU A 94 -23.33 11.79 -14.80
N MET A 95 -24.40 11.11 -14.40
CA MET A 95 -25.10 11.43 -13.16
C MET A 95 -24.30 10.99 -11.93
N LEU A 96 -24.41 11.73 -10.83
CA LEU A 96 -23.70 11.38 -9.59
C LEU A 96 -24.07 9.98 -9.07
N ARG A 97 -25.35 9.58 -9.18
CA ARG A 97 -25.81 8.23 -8.79
C ARG A 97 -25.11 7.14 -9.61
N SER A 98 -25.03 7.31 -10.93
CA SER A 98 -24.35 6.35 -11.82
C SER A 98 -22.87 6.22 -11.49
N PHE A 99 -22.21 7.33 -11.17
CA PHE A 99 -20.83 7.31 -10.67
C PHE A 99 -20.73 6.55 -9.34
N ALA A 100 -21.61 6.84 -8.39
CA ALA A 100 -21.59 6.20 -7.08
C ALA A 100 -21.80 4.68 -7.16
N THR A 101 -22.72 4.21 -8.01
CA THR A 101 -22.92 2.77 -8.25
C THR A 101 -21.65 2.10 -8.79
N ARG A 102 -21.00 2.69 -9.81
CA ARG A 102 -19.75 2.12 -10.35
C ARG A 102 -18.62 2.12 -9.33
N PHE A 103 -18.54 3.18 -8.52
CA PHE A 103 -17.52 3.28 -7.48
C PHE A 103 -17.75 2.22 -6.39
N GLU A 104 -19.00 2.03 -5.96
CA GLU A 104 -19.39 1.03 -4.96
C GLU A 104 -19.12 -0.40 -5.44
N GLU A 105 -19.48 -0.72 -6.69
CA GLU A 105 -19.20 -2.03 -7.30
C GLU A 105 -17.71 -2.42 -7.23
N VAL A 106 -16.81 -1.47 -7.43
CA VAL A 106 -15.37 -1.73 -7.36
C VAL A 106 -14.86 -1.71 -5.92
N ALA A 107 -15.29 -0.73 -5.11
CA ALA A 107 -14.87 -0.61 -3.72
C ALA A 107 -15.26 -1.82 -2.86
N THR A 108 -16.40 -2.46 -3.13
CA THR A 108 -16.85 -3.65 -2.38
C THR A 108 -15.98 -4.88 -2.65
N ASN A 109 -15.24 -4.89 -3.77
CA ASN A 109 -14.35 -5.99 -4.15
C ASN A 109 -12.90 -5.77 -3.71
N ILE A 110 -12.60 -4.65 -3.04
CA ILE A 110 -11.25 -4.26 -2.63
C ILE A 110 -11.02 -4.61 -1.15
N PRO A 111 -10.17 -5.59 -0.83
CA PRO A 111 -9.97 -6.08 0.55
C PRO A 111 -9.43 -5.02 1.52
N ILE A 112 -8.67 -4.03 1.02
CA ILE A 112 -8.01 -3.00 1.85
C ILE A 112 -8.85 -1.72 2.03
N ALA A 113 -10.01 -1.62 1.38
CA ALA A 113 -10.86 -0.43 1.41
C ALA A 113 -11.62 -0.33 2.75
N ASN A 114 -11.02 0.33 3.73
CA ASN A 114 -11.75 0.79 4.91
C ASN A 114 -12.58 2.04 4.58
N GLU A 115 -13.59 2.33 5.40
CA GLU A 115 -14.55 3.44 5.20
C GLU A 115 -13.87 4.79 4.89
N LYS A 116 -12.74 5.08 5.55
CA LYS A 116 -12.00 6.32 5.36
C LYS A 116 -11.28 6.38 4.01
N VAL A 117 -10.65 5.28 3.59
CA VAL A 117 -9.99 5.16 2.27
C VAL A 117 -11.04 5.24 1.16
N THR A 118 -12.15 4.51 1.29
CA THR A 118 -13.28 4.55 0.36
C THR A 118 -13.82 5.96 0.18
N MET A 119 -14.01 6.69 1.29
CA MET A 119 -14.52 8.06 1.27
C MET A 119 -13.54 9.03 0.58
N ILE A 120 -12.24 8.97 0.91
CA ILE A 120 -11.21 9.81 0.28
C ILE A 120 -11.14 9.55 -1.23
N SER A 121 -11.10 8.28 -1.62
CA SER A 121 -11.06 7.88 -3.03
C SER A 121 -12.31 8.30 -3.79
N PHE A 122 -13.50 8.22 -3.18
CA PHE A 122 -14.74 8.70 -3.77
C PHE A 122 -14.69 10.20 -4.07
N PHE A 123 -14.21 11.01 -3.12
CA PHE A 123 -14.05 12.45 -3.32
C PHE A 123 -13.00 12.79 -4.38
N ASN A 124 -11.91 12.03 -4.42
CA ASN A 124 -10.86 12.21 -5.43
C ASN A 124 -11.38 11.91 -6.84
N GLY A 125 -12.21 10.88 -7.00
CA GLY A 125 -12.87 10.50 -8.26
C GLY A 125 -13.90 11.51 -8.78
N LEU A 126 -14.36 12.46 -7.96
CA LEU A 126 -15.19 13.57 -8.43
C LEU A 126 -14.36 14.52 -9.31
N ARG A 127 -14.93 14.97 -10.45
CA ARG A 127 -14.35 16.08 -11.22
C ARG A 127 -14.40 17.37 -10.39
N TYR A 128 -13.37 18.21 -10.53
CA TYR A 128 -13.40 19.55 -9.97
C TYR A 128 -14.62 20.33 -10.50
N GLY A 129 -15.43 20.83 -9.57
CA GLY A 129 -16.70 21.50 -9.85
C GLY A 129 -17.37 21.95 -8.54
N PRO A 130 -18.55 22.59 -8.59
CA PRO A 130 -19.23 23.12 -7.42
C PRO A 130 -19.43 22.09 -6.30
N LEU A 131 -19.73 20.84 -6.67
CA LEU A 131 -19.91 19.74 -5.73
C LEU A 131 -18.62 19.34 -5.01
N LYS A 132 -17.51 19.14 -5.74
CA LYS A 132 -16.20 18.82 -5.13
C LYS A 132 -15.72 19.98 -4.23
N LYS A 133 -15.95 21.23 -4.64
CA LYS A 133 -15.65 22.42 -3.81
C LYS A 133 -16.44 22.40 -2.50
N LYS A 134 -17.76 22.15 -2.56
CA LYS A 134 -18.60 22.11 -1.34
C LYS A 134 -18.19 20.99 -0.39
N LEU A 135 -17.87 19.81 -0.91
CA LEU A 135 -17.51 18.64 -0.11
C LEU A 135 -16.10 18.71 0.50
N VAL A 136 -15.15 19.42 -0.15
CA VAL A 136 -13.83 19.70 0.43
C VAL A 136 -13.93 20.74 1.55
N LEU A 137 -14.84 21.72 1.41
CA LEU A 137 -15.06 22.77 2.42
C LEU A 137 -15.93 22.29 3.59
N GLU A 138 -16.85 21.36 3.35
CA GLU A 138 -17.77 20.78 4.33
C GLU A 138 -17.76 19.24 4.22
N PRO A 139 -16.74 18.56 4.78
CA PRO A 139 -16.72 17.10 4.78
C PRO A 139 -17.94 16.57 5.56
N PRO A 140 -18.67 15.57 5.03
CA PRO A 140 -19.82 15.02 5.73
C PRO A 140 -19.37 14.38 7.05
N ASN A 141 -19.92 14.86 8.16
CA ASN A 141 -19.72 14.23 9.47
C ASN A 141 -20.28 12.80 9.42
N THR A 142 -19.42 11.81 9.58
CA THR A 142 -19.80 10.40 9.68
C THR A 142 -20.62 10.17 10.95
N ARG A 143 -21.94 10.30 10.84
CA ARG A 143 -22.92 9.61 11.67
C ARG A 143 -24.09 9.23 10.77
N MET A 144 -23.97 8.08 10.12
CA MET A 144 -25.14 7.36 9.64
C MET A 144 -25.95 6.91 10.85
N SER A 145 -26.82 7.78 11.35
CA SER A 145 -27.90 7.36 12.25
C SER A 145 -29.02 6.80 11.39
N TYR A 146 -29.17 5.48 11.37
CA TYR A 146 -30.36 4.85 10.83
C TYR A 146 -31.60 5.32 11.64
N PRO A 147 -32.75 5.57 10.98
CA PRO A 147 -33.98 5.88 11.68
C PRO A 147 -34.43 4.64 12.46
N LYS A 148 -34.63 4.79 13.77
CA LYS A 148 -35.27 3.77 14.60
C LYS A 148 -36.71 3.61 14.14
N SER A 149 -37.08 2.38 13.83
CA SER A 149 -38.48 1.91 13.84
C SER A 149 -38.90 1.65 15.28
#